data_AF-A0A838QTV2-F1
#
_entry.id   AF-A0A838QTV2-F1
#
_cell.length_a   1.000
_cell.length_b   1.000
_cell.length_c   1.000
_cell.angle_alpha   90.00
_cell.angle_beta   90.00
_cell.angle_gamma   90.00
#
_symmetry.space_group_name_H-M   'P 1'
#
loop_
_entity.id
_entity.type
_entity.pdbx_description
1 polymer ?
#
loop_
_entity_poly.entity_id
_entity_poly.type
_entity_poly.pdbx_seq_one_letter_code
_entity_poly.pdbx_strand_id
1 'polypeptide(L)'
;MRIGLFIPCYVDQLYPRVGVATLRLLEHFNAGQIEFPTEQTCCGQPMANAGCVDDARPVAERFVATFRGYDYIVAPSASCVAMVRKHYHG
;
A
#
# COMPACT_ATOMS: atom_id res chain seq x y z
N MET A 1 7.05 5.48 -16.05
CA MET A 1 7.11 5.40 -14.58
C MET A 1 6.55 4.06 -14.14
N ARG A 2 7.20 3.40 -13.19
CA ARG A 2 6.76 2.15 -12.55
C ARG A 2 5.92 2.50 -11.33
N ILE A 3 4.70 2.00 -11.28
CA ILE A 3 3.73 2.28 -10.22
C ILE A 3 3.44 1.00 -9.46
N GLY A 4 3.77 0.99 -8.17
CA GLY A 4 3.39 -0.08 -7.25
C GLY A 4 1.95 0.11 -6.80
N LEU A 5 1.06 -0.80 -7.20
CA LEU A 5 -0.32 -0.83 -6.72
C LEU A 5 -0.38 -1.53 -5.36
N PHE A 6 -0.52 -0.72 -4.31
CA PHE A 6 -0.72 -1.22 -2.95
C PHE A 6 -2.21 -1.39 -2.66
N ILE A 7 -2.63 -2.63 -2.39
CA ILE A 7 -3.99 -2.98 -2.00
C ILE A 7 -4.05 -3.12 -0.47
N PRO A 8 -4.75 -2.22 0.23
CA PRO A 8 -4.95 -2.32 1.66
C PRO A 8 -5.60 -3.65 2.06
N CYS A 9 -5.19 -4.19 3.22
CA CYS A 9 -5.69 -5.48 3.72
C CYS A 9 -7.23 -5.56 3.79
N TYR A 10 -7.91 -4.50 4.24
CA TYR A 10 -9.37 -4.49 4.28
C TYR A 10 -10.01 -4.38 2.89
N VAL A 11 -9.33 -3.75 1.92
CA VAL A 11 -9.80 -3.70 0.53
C VAL A 11 -9.72 -5.09 -0.07
N ASP A 12 -8.60 -5.79 0.11
CA ASP A 12 -8.42 -7.16 -0.37
C ASP A 12 -9.47 -8.12 0.22
N GLN A 13 -9.69 -8.05 1.54
CA GLN A 13 -10.53 -9.01 2.24
C GLN A 13 -12.04 -8.69 2.18
N LEU A 14 -12.42 -7.41 2.18
CA LEU A 14 -13.83 -7.01 2.34
C LEU A 14 -14.40 -6.35 1.08
N TYR A 15 -13.58 -5.64 0.31
CA TYR A 15 -14.02 -4.84 -0.84
C TYR A 15 -13.13 -5.03 -2.07
N PRO A 16 -12.86 -6.27 -2.54
CA PRO A 16 -11.85 -6.53 -3.58
C PRO A 16 -12.15 -5.81 -4.91
N ARG A 17 -13.43 -5.53 -5.18
CA ARG A 17 -13.84 -4.73 -6.35
C ARG A 17 -13.24 -3.33 -6.38
N VAL A 18 -12.92 -2.74 -5.22
CA VAL A 18 -12.28 -1.42 -5.13
C VAL A 18 -10.83 -1.50 -5.62
N GLY A 19 -10.10 -2.57 -5.29
CA GLY A 19 -8.74 -2.80 -5.81
C GLY A 19 -8.74 -2.96 -7.34
N VAL A 20 -9.66 -3.77 -7.86
CA VAL A 20 -9.84 -3.96 -9.31
C VAL A 20 -10.25 -2.66 -10.01
N ALA A 21 -11.17 -1.88 -9.43
CA ALA A 21 -11.57 -0.59 -9.98
C ALA A 21 -10.40 0.41 -10.00
N THR A 22 -9.55 0.40 -8.98
CA THR A 22 -8.34 1.23 -8.92
C THR A 22 -7.39 0.89 -10.06
N LEU A 23 -7.11 -0.39 -10.28
CA LEU A 23 -6.30 -0.86 -11.40
C LEU A 23 -6.87 -0.38 -12.74
N ARG A 24 -8.17 -0.62 -12.98
CA ARG A 24 -8.84 -0.23 -14.22
C ARG A 24 -8.78 1.27 -14.49
N LEU A 25 -8.87 2.11 -13.46
CA LEU A 25 -8.72 3.55 -13.60
C LEU A 25 -7.28 3.93 -14.01
N LEU A 26 -6.27 3.35 -13.36
CA LEU A 26 -4.87 3.59 -13.71
C LEU A 26 -4.54 3.16 -15.15
N GLU A 27 -5.05 1.99 -15.56
CA GLU A 27 -4.93 1.49 -16.93
C GLU A 27 -5.66 2.39 -17.94
N HIS A 28 -6.89 2.81 -17.63
CA HIS A 28 -7.68 3.67 -18.51
C HIS A 28 -6.98 5.00 -18.84
N PHE A 29 -6.31 5.60 -17.86
CA PHE A 29 -5.56 6.84 -18.04
C PHE A 29 -4.13 6.64 -18.55
N ASN A 30 -3.70 5.41 -18.85
CA ASN A 30 -2.33 5.08 -19.23
C ASN A 30 -1.29 5.65 -18.25
N ALA A 31 -1.57 5.55 -16.93
CA ALA A 31 -0.79 6.22 -15.89
C ALA A 31 0.68 5.77 -15.82
N GLY A 32 0.98 4.55 -16.26
CA GLY A 32 2.34 4.00 -16.27
C GLY A 32 2.34 2.47 -16.30
N GLN A 33 3.50 1.87 -16.01
CA GLN A 33 3.61 0.43 -15.83
C GLN A 33 3.13 0.08 -14.41
N ILE A 34 1.90 -0.43 -14.31
CA ILE A 34 1.30 -0.80 -13.03
C ILE A 34 1.73 -2.21 -12.65
N GLU A 35 2.28 -2.37 -11.45
CA GLU A 35 2.69 -3.68 -10.91
C GLU A 35 2.01 -3.91 -9.56
N PHE A 36 1.53 -5.13 -9.35
CA PHE A 36 1.00 -5.60 -8.07
C PHE A 36 2.01 -6.56 -7.44
N PRO A 37 2.87 -6.11 -6.50
CA PRO A 37 3.82 -7.00 -5.85
C PRO A 37 3.08 -7.95 -4.92
N THR A 38 3.16 -9.26 -5.19
CA THR A 38 2.44 -10.30 -4.42
C THR A 38 2.94 -10.46 -2.98
N GLU A 39 4.12 -9.92 -2.70
CA GLU A 39 4.81 -9.90 -1.40
C GLU A 39 4.30 -8.82 -0.45
N GLN A 40 3.37 -7.95 -0.90
CA GLN A 40 2.82 -6.86 -0.11
C GLN A 40 1.99 -7.36 1.07
N THR A 41 2.04 -6.62 2.18
CA THR A 41 1.34 -6.95 3.44
C THR A 41 0.60 -5.72 3.97
N CYS A 42 0.08 -5.77 5.19
CA CYS A 42 -0.56 -4.64 5.86
C CYS A 42 0.39 -3.42 5.99
N CYS A 43 -0.18 -2.20 5.98
CA CYS A 43 0.53 -0.95 6.29
C CYS A 43 0.77 -0.73 7.80
N GLY A 44 0.41 -1.69 8.66
CA GLY A 44 0.65 -1.61 10.11
C GLY A 44 -0.20 -0.58 10.88
N GLN A 45 -1.05 0.20 10.22
CA GLN A 45 -1.83 1.26 10.86
C GLN A 45 -2.66 0.79 12.07
N PRO A 46 -3.41 -0.34 12.01
CA PRO A 46 -4.20 -0.78 13.16
C PRO A 46 -3.37 -1.06 14.41
N MET A 47 -2.19 -1.68 14.26
CA MET A 47 -1.27 -1.97 15.36
C MET A 47 -0.68 -0.70 15.94
N ALA A 48 -0.22 0.21 15.07
CA ALA A 48 0.32 1.50 15.51
C ALA A 48 -0.72 2.33 16.27
N ASN A 49 -1.98 2.37 15.79
CA ASN A 49 -3.08 3.06 16.45
C ASN A 49 -3.41 2.46 17.83
N ALA A 50 -3.17 1.17 18.04
CA ALA A 50 -3.38 0.48 19.31
C ALA A 50 -2.23 0.69 20.32
N GLY A 51 -1.18 1.44 19.94
CA GLY A 51 0.02 1.64 20.77
C GLY A 51 1.08 0.54 20.60
N CYS A 52 0.81 -0.48 19.78
CA CYS A 52 1.73 -1.60 19.49
C CYS A 52 2.71 -1.23 18.36
N VAL A 53 3.45 -0.13 18.53
CA VAL A 53 4.33 0.40 17.48
C VAL A 53 5.49 -0.55 17.16
N ASP A 54 6.07 -1.20 18.18
CA ASP A 54 7.16 -2.15 17.95
C ASP A 54 6.70 -3.40 17.21
N ASP A 55 5.47 -3.87 17.45
CA ASP A 55 4.85 -4.96 16.68
C ASP A 55 4.52 -4.55 15.24
N ALA A 56 4.31 -3.25 14.99
CA ALA A 56 4.09 -2.70 13.65
C ALA A 56 5.39 -2.51 12.85
N ARG A 57 6.57 -2.55 13.49
CA ARG A 57 7.86 -2.30 12.83
C ARG A 57 8.17 -3.31 11.71
N PRO A 58 8.03 -4.64 11.90
CA PRO A 58 8.36 -5.61 10.85
C PRO A 58 7.51 -5.44 9.59
N VAL A 59 6.23 -5.10 9.73
CA VAL A 59 5.35 -4.84 8.57
C VAL A 59 5.71 -3.52 7.87
N ALA A 60 6.17 -2.51 8.60
CA ALA A 60 6.69 -1.28 8.01
C ALA A 60 7.96 -1.51 7.19
N GLU A 61 8.91 -2.26 7.73
CA GLU A 61 10.16 -2.62 7.03
C GLU A 61 9.87 -3.45 5.77
N ARG A 62 8.95 -4.42 5.86
CA ARG A 62 8.49 -5.19 4.70
C ARG A 62 7.88 -4.29 3.63
N PHE A 63 7.00 -3.37 4.02
CA PHE A 63 6.39 -2.43 3.09
C PHE A 63 7.45 -1.60 2.36
N VAL A 64 8.40 -1.01 3.07
CA VAL A 64 9.48 -0.22 2.48
C VAL A 64 10.32 -1.09 1.53
N ALA A 65 10.71 -2.29 1.95
CA ALA A 65 11.47 -3.21 1.10
C ALA A 65 10.73 -3.59 -0.19
N THR A 66 9.43 -3.85 -0.11
CA THR A 66 8.58 -4.21 -1.26
C THR A 66 8.41 -3.04 -2.23
N PHE A 67 8.22 -1.82 -1.72
CA PHE A 67 7.80 -0.69 -2.56
C PHE A 67 8.90 0.33 -2.92
N ARG A 68 10.09 0.29 -2.29
CA ARG A 68 11.17 1.28 -2.52
C ARG A 68 11.68 1.40 -3.96
N GLY A 69 11.41 0.41 -4.81
CA GLY A 69 11.86 0.38 -6.21
C GLY A 69 10.88 1.01 -7.21
N TYR A 70 9.74 1.50 -6.75
CA TYR A 70 8.71 2.13 -7.60
C TYR A 70 8.84 3.65 -7.59
N ASP A 71 8.50 4.29 -8.71
CA ASP A 71 8.46 5.74 -8.83
C ASP A 71 7.28 6.33 -8.03
N TYR A 72 6.15 5.61 -8.02
CA TYR A 72 4.95 5.96 -7.27
C TYR A 72 4.34 4.73 -6.61
N ILE A 73 3.72 4.93 -5.45
CA ILE A 73 2.88 3.95 -4.78
C ILE A 73 1.45 4.50 -4.77
N VAL A 74 0.50 3.75 -5.34
CA VAL A 74 -0.92 4.13 -5.38
C VAL A 74 -1.71 3.15 -4.54
N ALA A 75 -2.61 3.65 -3.68
CA ALA A 75 -3.45 2.82 -2.84
C ALA A 75 -4.85 3.42 -2.64
N PRO A 76 -5.93 2.63 -2.72
CA PRO A 76 -7.30 3.07 -2.47
C PRO A 76 -7.63 3.15 -0.96
N SER A 77 -6.76 3.77 -0.17
CA SER A 77 -7.01 4.06 1.24
C SER A 77 -6.19 5.24 1.71
N ALA A 78 -6.88 6.36 1.99
CA ALA A 78 -6.23 7.55 2.54
C ALA A 78 -5.54 7.27 3.89
N SER A 79 -6.10 6.38 4.70
CA SER A 79 -5.54 6.04 6.02
C SER A 79 -4.24 5.26 5.89
N CYS A 80 -4.18 4.28 4.98
CA CYS A 80 -2.95 3.53 4.74
C CYS A 80 -1.87 4.40 4.09
N VAL A 81 -2.25 5.26 3.14
CA VAL A 81 -1.33 6.24 2.54
C VAL A 81 -0.79 7.19 3.60
N ALA A 82 -1.64 7.68 4.50
CA ALA A 82 -1.22 8.55 5.60
C ALA A 82 -0.26 7.83 6.56
N MET A 83 -0.55 6.56 6.89
CA MET A 83 0.32 5.75 7.74
C MET A 83 1.74 5.69 7.17
N VAL A 84 1.87 5.25 5.92
CA VAL A 84 3.17 5.12 5.24
C VAL A 84 3.86 6.48 5.13
N ARG A 85 3.18 7.49 4.59
CA ARG A 85 3.79 8.79 4.29
C ARG A 85 4.22 9.56 5.55
N LYS A 86 3.51 9.40 6.67
CA LYS A 86 3.77 10.18 7.89
C LYS A 86 4.63 9.46 8.91
N HIS A 87 4.67 8.14 8.91
CA HIS A 87 5.29 7.36 9.97
C HIS A 87 6.43 6.45 9.52
N TYR A 88 6.56 6.18 8.22
CA TYR A 88 7.70 5.40 7.73
C TYR A 88 8.83 6.37 7.41
N HIS A 89 9.78 6.44 8.34
CA HIS A 89 10.99 7.25 8.20
C HIS A 89 12.15 6.31 7.88
N GLY A 90 12.76 6.51 6.71
CA GLY A 90 13.90 5.75 6.20
C GLY A 90 14.54 6.52 5.05
#